data_AF-Q63M04-F1
#
_entry.id   AF-Q63M04-F1
#
_cell.length_a   1.000
_cell.length_b   1.000
_cell.length_c   1.000
_cell.angle_alpha   90.00
_cell.angle_beta   90.00
_cell.angle_gamma   90.00
#
_symmetry.space_group_name_H-M   'P 1'
#
loop_
_entity.id
_entity.type
_entity.pdbx_description
1 polymer ?
#
loop_
_entity_poly.entity_id
_entity_poly.type
_entity_poly.pdbx_seq_one_letter_code
_entity_poly.pdbx_strand_id
1 'polypeptide(L)'
;MPPDPPSPPAFYYLSNFERALAWLVERYDDVLDAEEHAFVAAFGALPRASRALLVRMLMRKGPMFRASKLVYDEIGCPFAAAAPLVALGWIDPQPMLSLDALFALATKAELRDAFSDAPASGALRKADWLDALRARHDGERPWAQWLPSIDDRVLRVTVDALCNRLRLMFFGNLHQDWSEFVLADLGLLQYEAVAFAPSSRAFQRRGDVDAYLQLHACREQLDAWPDDAPLAPLVEAAAAVDCGNAWLAMRRAKLTYAIGRACERRADWGGALDAYASSAWPGSRQRRVRVLERCERFDAALALADEAAREPENEAQAQQIARMLPRLRRRAGLPTARAPRAQEIPRGCVELAHPGVPYPVEYVARDHLSRADAPVFYVENALVNSLFGLLCWEPVFAAVPGAFFHPFQRGPADLHAPDFRARRAAQFDACLAQLDGAQYRDTIRRHYAQKRGVQSPFVFWAALDETLLEHALACLPAEHLRLWFERLLDDVRGNRSGLPDLVRFWPAERRYELIEVKGPGDRLQDNQIRWLDYCVRHRMPVRVLDVRWTGDARASSQGEEALA
;
A
#
# COMPACT_ATOMS: atom_id res chain seq x y z
N MET A 1 24.31 6.13 -23.82
CA MET A 1 23.96 5.71 -22.43
C MET A 1 24.02 6.95 -21.57
N PRO A 2 23.03 7.23 -20.72
CA PRO A 2 23.22 8.23 -19.67
C PRO A 2 24.44 7.81 -18.83
N PRO A 3 25.24 8.77 -18.32
CA PRO A 3 26.36 8.45 -17.44
C PRO A 3 25.82 7.66 -16.24
N ASP A 4 26.57 6.65 -15.80
CA ASP A 4 26.25 5.97 -14.55
C ASP A 4 26.11 7.03 -13.44
N PRO A 5 25.07 6.92 -12.60
CA PRO A 5 24.91 7.86 -11.51
C PRO A 5 26.18 7.87 -10.65
N PRO A 6 26.64 9.05 -10.20
CA PRO A 6 27.85 9.15 -9.41
C PRO A 6 27.73 8.24 -8.18
N SER A 7 28.77 7.48 -7.89
CA SER A 7 28.82 6.66 -6.68
C SER A 7 28.67 7.59 -5.47
N PRO A 8 27.74 7.30 -4.54
CA PRO A 8 27.51 8.18 -3.41
C PRO A 8 28.76 8.25 -2.53
N PRO A 9 29.03 9.40 -1.88
CA PRO A 9 30.24 9.60 -1.09
C PRO A 9 30.32 8.61 0.07
N ALA A 10 31.55 8.27 0.50
CA ALA A 10 31.76 7.45 1.69
C ALA A 10 30.98 8.04 2.88
N PHE A 11 30.28 7.18 3.64
CA PHE A 11 29.42 7.53 4.77
C PHE A 11 28.13 8.33 4.48
N TYR A 12 27.64 8.43 3.24
CA TYR A 12 26.38 9.13 2.96
C TYR A 12 25.21 8.67 3.86
N TYR A 13 25.12 7.36 4.12
CA TYR A 13 24.08 6.74 4.94
C TYR A 13 24.17 7.19 6.41
N LEU A 14 25.39 7.41 6.92
CA LEU A 14 25.61 7.91 8.26
C LEU A 14 25.16 9.37 8.35
N SER A 15 25.55 10.22 7.40
CA SER A 15 25.11 11.62 7.36
C SER A 15 23.59 11.74 7.29
N ASN A 16 22.94 10.84 6.55
CA ASN A 16 21.48 10.80 6.45
C ASN A 16 20.80 10.40 7.76
N PHE A 17 21.35 9.40 8.45
CA PHE A 17 20.87 9.01 9.77
C PHE A 17 21.07 10.14 10.80
N GLU A 18 22.23 10.81 10.81
CA GLU A 18 22.52 11.95 11.69
C GLU A 18 21.57 13.14 11.41
N ARG A 19 21.29 13.43 10.14
CA ARG A 19 20.29 14.42 9.73
C ARG A 19 18.90 14.07 10.25
N ALA A 20 18.51 12.80 10.21
CA ALA A 20 17.23 12.34 10.76
C ALA A 20 17.18 12.46 12.30
N LEU A 21 18.25 12.13 13.01
CA LEU A 21 18.31 12.30 14.46
C LEU A 21 18.21 13.77 14.87
N ALA A 22 18.94 14.65 14.18
CA ALA A 22 18.85 16.10 14.44
C ALA A 22 17.43 16.63 14.19
N TRP A 23 16.77 16.17 13.12
CA TRP A 23 15.37 16.51 12.83
C TRP A 23 14.41 16.10 13.96
N LEU A 24 14.63 14.91 14.53
CA LEU A 24 13.81 14.40 15.62
C LEU A 24 14.02 15.21 16.90
N VAL A 25 15.27 15.50 17.28
CA VAL A 25 15.56 16.35 18.47
C VAL A 25 14.92 17.72 18.32
N GLU A 26 14.98 18.35 17.15
CA GLU A 26 14.39 19.67 16.93
C GLU A 26 12.87 19.69 17.11
N ARG A 27 12.16 18.59 16.81
CA ARG A 27 10.69 18.57 16.68
C ARG A 27 9.95 17.70 17.70
N TYR A 28 10.66 16.80 18.37
CA TYR A 28 10.09 15.79 19.26
C TYR A 28 10.75 15.77 20.63
N ASP A 29 11.52 16.78 21.02
CA ASP A 29 12.16 16.87 22.35
C ASP A 29 11.19 16.57 23.51
N ASP A 30 9.96 17.10 23.44
CA ASP A 30 8.88 16.87 24.43
C ASP A 30 8.21 15.49 24.36
N VAL A 31 8.47 14.72 23.30
CA VAL A 31 7.93 13.37 23.08
C VAL A 31 8.96 12.29 23.41
N LEU A 32 10.24 12.62 23.25
CA LEU A 32 11.36 11.73 23.54
C LEU A 32 11.48 11.53 25.06
N ASP A 33 11.80 10.32 25.49
CA ASP A 33 12.09 10.01 26.89
C ASP A 33 13.58 10.01 27.21
N ALA A 34 13.94 9.74 28.46
CA ALA A 34 15.33 9.75 28.91
C ALA A 34 16.21 8.74 28.16
N GLU A 35 15.67 7.58 27.77
CA GLU A 35 16.42 6.55 27.05
C GLU A 35 16.74 7.01 25.63
N GLU A 36 15.75 7.59 24.93
CA GLU A 36 15.92 8.09 23.57
C GLU A 36 16.86 9.30 23.52
N HIS A 37 16.77 10.22 24.48
CA HIS A 37 17.74 11.32 24.62
C HIS A 37 19.16 10.80 24.87
N ALA A 38 19.30 9.82 25.76
CA ALA A 38 20.60 9.19 26.04
C ALA A 38 21.17 8.49 24.81
N PHE A 39 20.32 7.82 24.02
CA PHE A 39 20.74 7.22 22.74
C PHE A 39 21.29 8.25 21.77
N VAL A 40 20.58 9.35 21.53
CA VAL A 40 21.02 10.39 20.57
C VAL A 40 22.34 11.02 21.01
N ALA A 41 22.47 11.34 22.30
CA ALA A 41 23.70 11.90 22.86
C ALA A 41 24.88 10.92 22.76
N ALA A 42 24.69 9.67 23.19
CA ALA A 42 25.72 8.64 23.14
C ALA A 42 26.12 8.32 21.69
N PHE A 43 25.17 8.30 20.76
CA PHE A 43 25.44 8.03 19.35
C PHE A 43 26.37 9.10 18.77
N GLY A 44 26.09 10.38 19.03
CA GLY A 44 26.94 11.49 18.57
C GLY A 44 28.37 11.46 19.12
N ALA A 45 28.58 10.91 20.32
CA ALA A 45 29.88 10.79 20.96
C ALA A 45 30.73 9.59 20.46
N LEU A 46 30.11 8.64 19.73
CA LEU A 46 30.81 7.45 19.26
C LEU A 46 31.82 7.76 18.13
N PRO A 47 32.90 6.96 18.02
CA PRO A 47 33.78 6.98 16.86
C PRO A 47 32.98 6.82 15.56
N ARG A 48 33.39 7.54 14.50
CA ARG A 48 32.69 7.51 13.20
C ARG A 48 32.51 6.11 12.64
N ALA A 49 33.53 5.25 12.77
CA ALA A 49 33.47 3.85 12.32
C ALA A 49 32.38 3.05 13.07
N SER A 50 32.24 3.26 14.38
CA SER A 50 31.21 2.62 15.20
C SER A 50 29.80 3.09 14.83
N ARG A 51 29.61 4.41 14.69
CA ARG A 51 28.33 4.96 14.19
C ARG A 51 27.97 4.39 12.83
N ALA A 52 28.93 4.39 11.90
CA ALA A 52 28.75 3.87 10.55
C ALA A 52 28.37 2.38 10.55
N LEU A 53 29.05 1.57 11.36
CA LEU A 53 28.75 0.15 11.47
C LEU A 53 27.33 -0.08 11.98
N LEU A 54 26.90 0.63 13.03
CA LEU A 54 25.54 0.53 13.55
C LEU A 54 24.51 0.87 12.47
N VAL A 55 24.69 1.98 11.75
CA VAL A 55 23.75 2.38 10.68
C VAL A 55 23.73 1.36 9.55
N ARG A 56 24.89 0.81 9.13
CA ARG A 56 24.93 -0.27 8.13
C ARG A 56 24.13 -1.50 8.57
N MET A 57 24.23 -1.88 9.85
CA MET A 57 23.49 -3.01 10.39
C MET A 57 21.98 -2.72 10.45
N LEU A 58 21.59 -1.52 10.90
CA LEU A 58 20.18 -1.10 10.95
C LEU A 58 19.50 -0.99 9.58
N MET A 59 20.25 -0.69 8.53
CA MET A 59 19.73 -0.63 7.15
C MET A 59 19.66 -2.00 6.46
N ARG A 60 20.22 -3.05 7.05
CA ARG A 60 20.16 -4.40 6.49
C ARG A 60 19.01 -5.18 7.10
N LYS A 61 18.54 -6.17 6.35
CA LYS A 61 17.46 -7.05 6.80
C LYS A 61 17.91 -7.96 7.95
N GLY A 62 17.12 -7.96 9.02
CA GLY A 62 17.29 -8.83 10.19
C GLY A 62 18.22 -8.22 11.26
N PRO A 63 18.16 -8.71 12.52
CA PRO A 63 18.96 -8.14 13.61
C PRO A 63 20.34 -8.78 13.77
N MET A 64 20.59 -9.93 13.14
CA MET A 64 21.82 -10.72 13.33
C MET A 64 22.67 -10.75 12.07
N PHE A 65 23.98 -10.57 12.24
CA PHE A 65 24.93 -10.47 11.14
C PHE A 65 26.22 -11.21 11.44
N ARG A 66 26.70 -11.99 10.47
CA ARG A 66 28.06 -12.54 10.50
C ARG A 66 29.07 -11.41 10.34
N ALA A 67 30.07 -11.37 11.20
CA ALA A 67 31.13 -10.36 11.16
C ALA A 67 31.90 -10.41 9.83
N SER A 68 32.12 -11.61 9.28
CA SER A 68 32.71 -11.81 7.94
C SER A 68 31.89 -11.20 6.78
N LYS A 69 30.63 -10.82 7.02
CA LYS A 69 29.75 -10.18 6.04
C LYS A 69 29.56 -8.68 6.31
N LEU A 70 30.26 -8.11 7.29
CA LEU A 70 30.27 -6.69 7.64
C LEU A 70 31.59 -6.03 7.21
N VAL A 71 31.98 -6.27 5.96
CA VAL A 71 33.22 -5.74 5.38
C VAL A 71 32.91 -4.47 4.59
N TYR A 72 33.40 -3.34 5.09
CA TYR A 72 33.23 -2.02 4.49
C TYR A 72 34.56 -1.27 4.58
N ASP A 73 35.12 -0.88 3.44
CA ASP A 73 36.43 -0.23 3.38
C ASP A 73 36.47 1.05 4.22
N GLU A 74 35.37 1.81 4.26
CA GLU A 74 35.28 3.04 5.04
C GLU A 74 35.22 2.81 6.56
N ILE A 75 34.84 1.61 7.01
CA ILE A 75 34.70 1.27 8.44
C ILE A 75 35.95 0.56 8.97
N GLY A 76 36.61 -0.23 8.12
CA GLY A 76 37.73 -1.07 8.53
C GLY A 76 37.29 -2.32 9.32
N CYS A 77 37.99 -2.64 10.40
CA CYS A 77 37.73 -3.86 11.17
C CYS A 77 36.36 -3.82 11.87
N PRO A 78 35.42 -4.74 11.56
CA PRO A 78 34.09 -4.73 12.16
C PRO A 78 34.11 -4.97 13.68
N PHE A 79 35.09 -5.73 14.20
CA PHE A 79 35.21 -5.96 15.64
C PHE A 79 35.67 -4.71 16.40
N ALA A 80 36.65 -4.00 15.86
CA ALA A 80 37.11 -2.74 16.46
C ALA A 80 36.00 -1.68 16.42
N ALA A 81 35.27 -1.59 15.31
CA ALA A 81 34.13 -0.69 15.18
C ALA A 81 32.94 -1.08 16.09
N ALA A 82 32.72 -2.38 16.34
CA ALA A 82 31.65 -2.87 17.22
C ALA A 82 31.97 -2.70 18.72
N ALA A 83 33.24 -2.67 19.14
CA ALA A 83 33.60 -2.67 20.55
C ALA A 83 32.93 -1.54 21.39
N PRO A 84 32.88 -0.27 20.92
CA PRO A 84 32.13 0.78 21.62
C PRO A 84 30.62 0.54 21.67
N LEU A 85 30.04 -0.09 20.65
CA LEU A 85 28.61 -0.42 20.58
C LEU A 85 28.26 -1.55 21.56
N VAL A 86 29.17 -2.51 21.74
CA VAL A 86 29.06 -3.59 22.73
C VAL A 86 29.12 -3.02 24.14
N ALA A 87 30.02 -2.06 24.41
CA ALA A 87 30.11 -1.40 25.71
C ALA A 87 28.82 -0.65 26.11
N LEU A 88 28.09 -0.12 25.13
CA LEU A 88 26.77 0.52 25.33
C LEU A 88 25.60 -0.49 25.34
N GLY A 89 25.87 -1.77 25.11
CA GLY A 89 24.82 -2.79 25.01
C GLY A 89 23.94 -2.69 23.77
N TRP A 90 24.37 -1.95 22.74
CA TRP A 90 23.64 -1.78 21.46
C TRP A 90 23.93 -2.89 20.45
N ILE A 91 25.04 -3.61 20.67
CA ILE A 91 25.36 -4.85 19.98
C ILE A 91 25.67 -5.92 21.03
N ASP A 92 25.02 -7.07 20.86
CA ASP A 92 25.41 -8.30 21.53
C ASP A 92 26.47 -9.04 20.67
N PRO A 93 27.69 -9.23 21.18
CA PRO A 93 28.78 -9.86 20.44
C PRO A 93 28.69 -11.39 20.39
N GLN A 94 27.81 -12.01 21.18
CA GLN A 94 27.65 -13.47 21.29
C GLN A 94 26.17 -13.83 21.53
N PRO A 95 25.27 -13.52 20.59
CA PRO A 95 23.86 -13.81 20.75
C PRO A 95 23.60 -15.31 20.80
N MET A 96 22.62 -15.69 21.61
CA MET A 96 22.03 -17.03 21.57
C MET A 96 21.23 -17.17 20.28
N LEU A 97 21.52 -18.22 19.50
CA LEU A 97 20.89 -18.50 18.22
C LEU A 97 20.00 -19.72 18.36
N SER A 98 18.73 -19.57 18.00
CA SER A 98 17.87 -20.69 17.66
C SER A 98 18.37 -21.39 16.39
N LEU A 99 17.89 -22.60 16.16
CA LEU A 99 18.22 -23.35 14.94
C LEU A 99 17.78 -22.59 13.67
N ASP A 100 16.62 -21.94 13.71
CA ASP A 100 16.11 -21.07 12.66
C ASP A 100 17.07 -19.91 12.34
N ALA A 101 17.55 -19.20 13.36
CA ALA A 101 18.49 -18.10 13.21
C ALA A 101 19.84 -18.59 12.66
N LEU A 102 20.33 -19.74 13.13
CA LEU A 102 21.52 -20.38 12.58
C LEU A 102 21.34 -20.69 11.09
N PHE A 103 20.21 -21.29 10.71
CA PHE A 103 19.88 -21.60 9.32
C PHE A 103 19.78 -20.34 8.45
N ALA A 104 19.33 -19.22 8.98
CA ALA A 104 19.30 -17.96 8.24
C ALA A 104 20.72 -17.42 7.95
N LEU A 105 21.68 -17.65 8.84
CA LEU A 105 23.04 -17.09 8.78
C LEU A 105 24.07 -18.00 8.10
N ALA A 106 23.96 -19.30 8.31
CA ALA A 106 24.90 -20.30 7.81
C ALA A 106 24.56 -20.75 6.38
N THR A 107 25.59 -21.07 5.62
CA THR A 107 25.46 -21.69 4.31
C THR A 107 25.05 -23.16 4.45
N LYS A 108 24.51 -23.75 3.37
CA LYS A 108 24.15 -25.17 3.38
C LYS A 108 25.35 -26.08 3.61
N ALA A 109 26.55 -25.68 3.17
CA ALA A 109 27.79 -26.44 3.38
C ALA A 109 28.21 -26.45 4.85
N GLU A 110 28.27 -25.28 5.49
CA GLU A 110 28.62 -25.16 6.91
C GLU A 110 27.66 -25.95 7.81
N LEU A 111 26.36 -25.91 7.52
CA LEU A 111 25.37 -26.70 8.25
C LEU A 111 25.57 -28.22 8.07
N ARG A 112 26.10 -28.67 6.92
CA ARG A 112 26.28 -30.12 6.66
C ARG A 112 27.35 -30.69 7.53
N ASP A 113 28.44 -29.95 7.67
CA ASP A 113 29.57 -30.36 8.49
C ASP A 113 29.17 -30.40 9.97
N ALA A 114 28.31 -29.48 10.40
CA ALA A 114 27.81 -29.39 11.77
C ALA A 114 26.78 -30.47 12.15
N PHE A 115 25.96 -30.88 11.18
CA PHE A 115 24.87 -31.86 11.36
C PHE A 115 25.11 -33.11 10.51
N SER A 116 26.34 -33.63 10.53
CA SER A 116 26.74 -34.83 9.77
C SER A 116 25.92 -36.08 10.12
N ASP A 117 25.41 -36.14 11.35
CA ASP A 117 24.69 -37.28 11.91
C ASP A 117 23.18 -37.24 11.61
N ALA A 118 22.72 -36.19 10.91
CA ALA A 118 21.34 -36.00 10.50
C ALA A 118 21.07 -36.64 9.11
N PRO A 119 19.79 -36.94 8.77
CA PRO A 119 19.45 -37.53 7.47
C PRO A 119 20.06 -36.73 6.31
N ALA A 120 20.61 -37.43 5.32
CA ALA A 120 21.44 -36.84 4.28
C ALA A 120 20.76 -35.65 3.56
N SER A 121 21.23 -34.44 3.89
CA SER A 121 20.83 -33.12 3.33
C SER A 121 20.99 -32.98 1.79
N GLY A 122 21.48 -34.03 1.11
CA GLY A 122 21.66 -34.08 -0.33
C GLY A 122 20.35 -34.04 -1.11
N ALA A 123 19.28 -34.62 -0.57
CA ALA A 123 17.97 -34.72 -1.24
C ALA A 123 16.95 -33.66 -0.81
N LEU A 124 17.13 -33.02 0.35
CA LEU A 124 16.15 -32.11 0.93
C LEU A 124 16.45 -30.63 0.63
N ARG A 125 15.40 -29.84 0.45
CA ARG A 125 15.50 -28.37 0.44
C ARG A 125 15.85 -27.89 1.86
N LYS A 126 16.45 -26.71 1.97
CA LYS A 126 16.95 -26.17 3.25
C LYS A 126 15.85 -26.05 4.32
N ALA A 127 14.61 -25.75 3.92
CA ALA A 127 13.45 -25.70 4.82
C ALA A 127 13.05 -27.09 5.33
N ASP A 128 12.89 -28.06 4.44
CA ASP A 128 12.55 -29.45 4.80
C ASP A 128 13.62 -30.06 5.74
N TRP A 129 14.88 -29.66 5.58
CA TRP A 129 15.97 -30.08 6.46
C TRP A 129 15.94 -29.41 7.84
N LEU A 130 15.60 -28.11 7.90
CA LEU A 130 15.40 -27.39 9.15
C LEU A 130 14.31 -28.08 9.99
N ASP A 131 13.17 -28.42 9.38
CA ASP A 131 12.07 -29.10 10.07
C ASP A 131 12.48 -30.46 10.64
N ALA A 132 13.26 -31.25 9.89
CA ALA A 132 13.76 -32.53 10.37
C ALA A 132 14.72 -32.40 11.57
N LEU A 133 15.49 -31.31 11.63
CA LEU A 133 16.45 -31.07 12.72
C LEU A 133 15.80 -30.51 13.98
N ARG A 134 14.70 -29.75 13.87
CA ARG A 134 13.96 -29.20 15.03
C ARG A 134 13.55 -30.28 16.03
N ALA A 135 13.25 -31.50 15.56
CA ALA A 135 12.89 -32.62 16.43
C ALA A 135 14.04 -33.16 17.30
N ARG A 136 15.30 -32.84 16.96
CA ARG A 136 16.51 -33.39 17.63
C ARG A 136 17.37 -32.33 18.29
N HIS A 137 17.24 -31.08 17.86
CA HIS A 137 18.05 -29.96 18.31
C HIS A 137 17.14 -28.85 18.78
N ASP A 138 16.86 -28.87 20.08
CA ASP A 138 16.13 -27.81 20.76
C ASP A 138 17.09 -26.91 21.57
N GLY A 139 16.63 -25.69 21.84
CA GLY A 139 17.33 -24.66 22.59
C GLY A 139 18.17 -23.72 21.73
N GLU A 140 18.61 -22.64 22.39
CA GLU A 140 19.45 -21.62 21.78
C GLU A 140 20.89 -21.75 22.26
N ARG A 141 21.86 -21.54 21.35
CA ARG A 141 23.29 -21.60 21.66
C ARG A 141 24.06 -20.53 20.90
N PRO A 142 25.22 -20.08 21.38
CA PRO A 142 26.07 -19.15 20.63
C PRO A 142 26.59 -19.80 19.33
N TRP A 143 26.93 -18.98 18.33
CA TRP A 143 27.50 -19.43 17.05
C TRP A 143 28.64 -20.44 17.21
N ALA A 144 29.60 -20.16 18.10
CA ALA A 144 30.77 -21.02 18.30
C ALA A 144 30.43 -22.42 18.87
N GLN A 145 29.26 -22.59 19.51
CA GLN A 145 28.81 -23.90 19.98
C GLN A 145 28.05 -24.67 18.89
N TRP A 146 27.37 -23.95 18.00
CA TRP A 146 26.73 -24.55 16.82
C TRP A 146 27.74 -24.97 15.75
N LEU A 147 28.72 -24.12 15.50
CA LEU A 147 29.70 -24.24 14.42
C LEU A 147 31.13 -24.03 14.95
N PRO A 148 31.65 -24.95 15.81
CA PRO A 148 32.94 -24.77 16.47
C PRO A 148 34.14 -24.78 15.50
N SER A 149 33.98 -25.37 14.31
CA SER A 149 35.02 -25.43 13.28
C SER A 149 35.14 -24.14 12.45
N ILE A 150 34.23 -23.18 12.62
CA ILE A 150 34.18 -21.95 11.82
C ILE A 150 34.61 -20.77 12.68
N ASP A 151 35.75 -20.19 12.34
CA ASP A 151 36.24 -18.95 12.94
C ASP A 151 35.50 -17.73 12.37
N ASP A 152 34.26 -17.56 12.82
CA ASP A 152 33.42 -16.40 12.56
C ASP A 152 32.61 -16.06 13.82
N ARG A 153 32.04 -14.85 13.85
CA ARG A 153 31.22 -14.38 14.96
C ARG A 153 29.93 -13.78 14.43
N VAL A 154 28.88 -13.90 15.23
CA VAL A 154 27.59 -13.25 14.95
C VAL A 154 27.45 -12.08 15.89
N LEU A 155 27.13 -10.92 15.33
CA LEU A 155 26.76 -9.72 16.07
C LEU A 155 25.24 -9.55 15.95
N ARG A 156 24.56 -9.26 17.07
CA ARG A 156 23.14 -8.93 17.08
C ARG A 156 22.93 -7.48 17.49
N VAL A 157 22.20 -6.72 16.68
CA VAL A 157 21.71 -5.40 17.07
C VAL A 157 20.62 -5.58 18.12
N THR A 158 20.73 -4.88 19.23
CA THR A 158 19.78 -4.92 20.36
C THR A 158 19.02 -3.62 20.56
N VAL A 159 19.46 -2.54 19.90
CA VAL A 159 18.84 -1.20 19.95
C VAL A 159 17.84 -0.97 18.80
N ASP A 160 17.43 -2.03 18.09
CA ASP A 160 16.59 -1.96 16.90
C ASP A 160 15.18 -1.44 17.21
N ALA A 161 14.60 -1.78 18.36
CA ALA A 161 13.28 -1.30 18.79
C ALA A 161 13.27 0.23 18.94
N LEU A 162 14.28 0.80 19.61
CA LEU A 162 14.46 2.25 19.75
C LEU A 162 14.66 2.92 18.39
N CYS A 163 15.54 2.36 17.55
CA CYS A 163 15.76 2.89 16.20
C CYS A 163 14.50 2.84 15.32
N ASN A 164 13.69 1.78 15.43
CA ASN A 164 12.41 1.65 14.74
C ASN A 164 11.39 2.68 15.23
N ARG A 165 11.39 2.99 16.53
CA ARG A 165 10.58 4.07 17.09
C ARG A 165 10.99 5.43 16.53
N LEU A 166 12.28 5.75 16.49
CA LEU A 166 12.78 6.99 15.88
C LEU A 166 12.41 7.08 14.39
N ARG A 167 12.53 5.96 13.66
CA ARG A 167 12.11 5.84 12.25
C ARG A 167 10.63 6.12 12.07
N LEU A 168 9.79 5.53 12.92
CA LEU A 168 8.35 5.80 12.95
C LEU A 168 8.07 7.28 13.19
N MET A 169 8.72 7.90 14.18
CA MET A 169 8.50 9.31 14.50
C MET A 169 8.90 10.22 13.33
N PHE A 170 9.96 9.88 12.61
CA PHE A 170 10.43 10.65 11.47
C PHE A 170 9.46 10.55 10.27
N PHE A 171 9.13 9.33 9.84
CA PHE A 171 8.30 9.11 8.63
C PHE A 171 6.79 9.11 8.91
N GLY A 172 6.36 9.10 10.18
CA GLY A 172 4.96 8.87 10.55
C GLY A 172 4.46 7.45 10.23
N ASN A 173 5.34 6.56 9.80
CA ASN A 173 5.02 5.20 9.39
C ASN A 173 6.25 4.28 9.47
N LEU A 174 6.03 2.96 9.32
CA LEU A 174 7.09 1.94 9.34
C LEU A 174 7.34 1.27 7.98
N HIS A 175 6.69 1.73 6.89
CA HIS A 175 6.93 1.15 5.56
C HIS A 175 8.05 1.88 4.81
N GLN A 176 8.31 3.15 5.14
CA GLN A 176 9.47 3.90 4.68
C GLN A 176 10.70 3.61 5.55
N ASP A 177 11.87 3.66 4.95
CA ASP A 177 13.14 3.47 5.64
C ASP A 177 14.16 4.56 5.27
N TRP A 178 15.34 4.48 5.88
CA TRP A 178 16.40 5.47 5.69
C TRP A 178 16.96 5.53 4.27
N SER A 179 16.64 4.56 3.39
CA SER A 179 17.02 4.59 1.99
C SER A 179 16.32 5.71 1.21
N GLU A 180 15.20 6.24 1.70
CA GLU A 180 14.49 7.38 1.09
C GLU A 180 15.39 8.60 0.92
N PHE A 181 16.27 8.86 1.90
CA PHE A 181 17.26 9.93 1.82
C PHE A 181 18.23 9.71 0.66
N VAL A 182 18.65 8.46 0.44
CA VAL A 182 19.62 8.06 -0.58
C VAL A 182 19.00 8.22 -1.97
N LEU A 183 17.77 7.74 -2.12
CA LEU A 183 17.02 7.83 -3.36
C LEU A 183 16.75 9.31 -3.74
N ALA A 184 16.49 10.16 -2.74
CA ALA A 184 16.34 11.59 -2.93
C ALA A 184 17.66 12.31 -3.27
N ASP A 185 18.72 12.05 -2.51
CA ASP A 185 20.04 12.69 -2.71
C ASP A 185 20.65 12.29 -4.07
N LEU A 186 20.39 11.08 -4.56
CA LEU A 186 20.77 10.62 -5.91
C LEU A 186 19.87 11.18 -7.03
N GLY A 187 18.80 11.90 -6.70
CA GLY A 187 17.83 12.44 -7.66
C GLY A 187 16.92 11.39 -8.32
N LEU A 188 16.93 10.14 -7.83
CA LEU A 188 16.08 9.06 -8.33
C LEU A 188 14.61 9.25 -7.91
N LEU A 189 14.39 9.81 -6.72
CA LEU A 189 13.08 10.25 -6.23
C LEU A 189 13.13 11.76 -5.97
N GLN A 190 12.19 12.49 -6.55
CA GLN A 190 12.05 13.93 -6.34
C GLN A 190 10.74 14.18 -5.60
N TYR A 191 10.77 14.88 -4.46
CA TYR A 191 9.57 15.20 -3.68
C TYR A 191 9.21 16.68 -3.84
N GLU A 192 7.93 16.99 -3.69
CA GLU A 192 7.48 18.39 -3.69
C GLU A 192 8.00 19.09 -2.43
N ALA A 193 8.62 20.26 -2.62
CA ALA A 193 9.09 21.09 -1.52
C ALA A 193 7.91 21.81 -0.85
N VAL A 194 7.31 21.17 0.15
CA VAL A 194 6.22 21.77 0.94
C VAL A 194 6.81 22.52 2.13
N ALA A 195 6.47 23.81 2.26
CA ALA A 195 6.86 24.62 3.42
C ALA A 195 5.88 24.40 4.58
N PHE A 196 6.18 23.43 5.45
CA PHE A 196 5.41 23.18 6.67
C PHE A 196 6.10 23.79 7.91
N ALA A 197 5.30 24.11 8.94
CA ALA A 197 5.81 24.76 10.15
C ALA A 197 6.77 23.85 10.94
N PRO A 198 7.73 24.40 11.72
CA PRO A 198 8.61 23.61 12.57
C PRO A 198 7.87 22.69 13.55
N SER A 199 6.69 23.10 14.02
CA SER A 199 5.81 22.30 14.87
C SER A 199 5.08 21.15 14.14
N SER A 200 5.27 21.00 12.83
CA SER A 200 4.62 19.96 12.05
C SER A 200 5.31 18.62 12.27
N ARG A 201 4.56 17.69 12.85
CA ARG A 201 5.02 16.35 13.23
C ARG A 201 3.89 15.34 13.13
N ALA A 202 4.25 14.08 12.90
CA ALA A 202 3.30 12.98 12.74
C ALA A 202 2.56 12.65 14.05
N PHE A 203 3.30 12.67 15.17
CA PHE A 203 2.78 12.33 16.49
C PHE A 203 2.88 13.52 17.42
N GLN A 204 1.81 13.80 18.15
CA GLN A 204 1.76 14.96 19.05
C GLN A 204 2.13 14.61 20.48
N ARG A 205 1.96 13.33 20.87
CA ARG A 205 2.22 12.82 22.22
C ARG A 205 2.94 11.49 22.14
N ARG A 206 3.71 11.16 23.18
CA ARG A 206 4.38 9.86 23.34
C ARG A 206 3.42 8.69 23.21
N GLY A 207 2.27 8.77 23.88
CA GLY A 207 1.23 7.74 23.82
C GLY A 207 0.70 7.46 22.40
N ASP A 208 0.76 8.43 21.48
CA ASP A 208 0.37 8.20 20.08
C ASP A 208 1.39 7.31 19.34
N VAL A 209 2.69 7.46 19.65
CA VAL A 209 3.77 6.62 19.12
C VAL A 209 3.63 5.19 19.69
N ASP A 210 3.38 5.09 21.00
CA ASP A 210 3.19 3.80 21.69
C ASP A 210 1.99 3.04 21.11
N ALA A 211 0.86 3.72 20.94
CA ALA A 211 -0.34 3.15 20.34
C ALA A 211 -0.10 2.64 18.92
N TYR A 212 0.64 3.39 18.09
CA TYR A 212 1.00 2.92 16.76
C TYR A 212 1.82 1.62 16.82
N LEU A 213 2.86 1.58 17.67
CA LEU A 213 3.74 0.42 17.81
C LEU A 213 2.99 -0.79 18.35
N GLN A 214 2.10 -0.62 19.32
CA GLN A 214 1.24 -1.68 19.83
C GLN A 214 0.33 -2.25 18.74
N LEU A 215 -0.35 -1.38 17.97
CA LEU A 215 -1.18 -1.83 16.84
C LEU A 215 -0.36 -2.52 15.75
N HIS A 216 0.88 -2.07 15.53
CA HIS A 216 1.79 -2.73 14.59
C HIS A 216 2.19 -4.12 15.08
N ALA A 217 2.56 -4.25 16.36
CA ALA A 217 2.90 -5.53 16.97
C ALA A 217 1.70 -6.51 16.91
N CYS A 218 0.48 -6.06 17.23
CA CYS A 218 -0.72 -6.88 17.06
C CYS A 218 -0.93 -7.32 15.60
N ARG A 219 -0.56 -6.47 14.63
CA ARG A 219 -0.65 -6.86 13.22
C ARG A 219 0.39 -7.92 12.84
N GLU A 220 1.63 -7.78 13.28
CA GLU A 220 2.66 -8.80 13.06
C GLU A 220 2.28 -10.12 13.74
N GLN A 221 1.72 -10.05 14.95
CA GLN A 221 1.17 -11.19 15.65
C GLN A 221 0.04 -11.86 14.86
N LEU A 222 -0.89 -11.10 14.26
CA LEU A 222 -1.94 -11.66 13.40
C LEU A 222 -1.35 -12.47 12.23
N ASP A 223 -0.33 -11.92 11.58
CA ASP A 223 0.29 -12.52 10.40
C ASP A 223 1.09 -13.80 10.77
N ALA A 224 1.61 -13.88 11.99
CA ALA A 224 2.30 -15.05 12.54
C ALA A 224 1.41 -15.95 13.45
N TRP A 225 0.10 -15.66 13.55
CA TRP A 225 -0.77 -16.30 14.54
C TRP A 225 -1.02 -17.77 14.18
N PRO A 226 -0.87 -18.72 15.13
CA PRO A 226 -1.16 -20.13 14.87
C PRO A 226 -2.58 -20.36 14.37
N ASP A 227 -2.77 -21.25 13.41
CA ASP A 227 -4.07 -21.48 12.76
C ASP A 227 -5.14 -22.11 13.66
N ASP A 228 -4.69 -22.87 14.65
CA ASP A 228 -5.49 -23.53 15.67
C ASP A 228 -5.76 -22.66 16.91
N ALA A 229 -5.01 -21.56 17.09
CA ALA A 229 -5.18 -20.67 18.24
C ALA A 229 -6.38 -19.72 18.07
N PRO A 230 -7.17 -19.47 19.15
CA PRO A 230 -8.28 -18.51 19.11
C PRO A 230 -7.76 -17.08 18.88
N LEU A 231 -8.53 -16.28 18.13
CA LEU A 231 -8.18 -14.89 17.81
C LEU A 231 -8.72 -13.87 18.83
N ALA A 232 -9.57 -14.28 19.77
CA ALA A 232 -10.16 -13.40 20.78
C ALA A 232 -9.12 -12.59 21.58
N PRO A 233 -7.99 -13.16 22.05
CA PRO A 233 -6.96 -12.39 22.75
C PRO A 233 -6.37 -11.25 21.91
N LEU A 234 -6.29 -11.43 20.59
CA LEU A 234 -5.76 -10.41 19.70
C LEU A 234 -6.76 -9.28 19.45
N VAL A 235 -8.06 -9.58 19.46
CA VAL A 235 -9.13 -8.56 19.44
C VAL A 235 -9.08 -7.73 20.71
N GLU A 236 -8.95 -8.38 21.87
CA GLU A 236 -8.84 -7.70 23.18
C GLU A 236 -7.59 -6.82 23.24
N ALA A 237 -6.44 -7.35 22.82
CA ALA A 237 -5.20 -6.58 22.75
C ALA A 237 -5.34 -5.35 21.85
N ALA A 238 -5.92 -5.50 20.65
CA ALA A 238 -6.17 -4.38 19.76
C ALA A 238 -7.14 -3.35 20.35
N ALA A 239 -8.19 -3.80 21.04
CA ALA A 239 -9.20 -2.94 21.67
C ALA A 239 -8.63 -2.15 22.86
N ALA A 240 -7.70 -2.75 23.61
CA ALA A 240 -7.05 -2.13 24.77
C ALA A 240 -6.08 -1.00 24.40
N VAL A 241 -5.66 -0.88 23.13
CA VAL A 241 -4.78 0.20 22.70
C VAL A 241 -5.50 1.55 22.76
N ASP A 242 -4.98 2.46 23.57
CA ASP A 242 -5.46 3.84 23.67
C ASP A 242 -5.12 4.64 22.40
N CYS A 243 -6.15 5.02 21.64
CA CYS A 243 -5.99 5.75 20.39
C CYS A 243 -6.37 7.22 20.60
N GLY A 244 -5.36 8.07 20.77
CA GLY A 244 -5.56 9.50 21.04
C GLY A 244 -6.07 10.36 19.89
N ASN A 245 -6.17 9.82 18.69
CA ASN A 245 -6.61 10.55 17.49
C ASN A 245 -7.34 9.65 16.49
N ALA A 246 -8.06 10.28 15.56
CA ALA A 246 -8.89 9.59 14.56
C ALA A 246 -8.08 8.68 13.63
N TRP A 247 -6.84 9.06 13.30
CA TRP A 247 -5.97 8.26 12.43
C TRP A 247 -5.56 6.93 13.10
N LEU A 248 -5.16 6.97 14.37
CA LEU A 248 -4.86 5.76 15.15
C LEU A 248 -6.10 4.91 15.39
N ALA A 249 -7.25 5.53 15.69
CA ALA A 249 -8.52 4.82 15.82
C ALA A 249 -8.91 4.09 14.52
N MET A 250 -8.69 4.72 13.37
CA MET A 250 -8.89 4.12 12.05
C MET A 250 -7.89 2.99 11.76
N ARG A 251 -6.64 3.11 12.25
CA ARG A 251 -5.64 2.03 12.18
C ARG A 251 -6.07 0.82 13.01
N ARG A 252 -6.56 1.04 14.24
CA ARG A 252 -7.15 -0.01 15.08
C ARG A 252 -8.34 -0.66 14.38
N ALA A 253 -9.27 0.13 13.85
CA ALA A 253 -10.41 -0.39 13.11
C ALA A 253 -9.99 -1.28 11.92
N LYS A 254 -8.97 -0.88 11.16
CA LYS A 254 -8.41 -1.68 10.06
C LYS A 254 -7.82 -3.01 10.55
N LEU A 255 -7.12 -3.01 11.69
CA LEU A 255 -6.61 -4.22 12.31
C LEU A 255 -7.76 -5.15 12.73
N THR A 256 -8.77 -4.63 13.43
CA THR A 256 -9.95 -5.40 13.84
C THR A 256 -10.70 -5.99 12.64
N TYR A 257 -10.82 -5.24 11.53
CA TYR A 257 -11.36 -5.75 10.27
C TYR A 257 -10.53 -6.91 9.70
N ALA A 258 -9.19 -6.81 9.76
CA ALA A 258 -8.29 -7.87 9.33
C ALA A 258 -8.41 -9.13 10.21
N ILE A 259 -8.59 -8.95 11.52
CA ILE A 259 -8.87 -10.05 12.46
C ILE A 259 -10.19 -10.74 12.08
N GLY A 260 -11.27 -9.98 11.84
CA GLY A 260 -12.53 -10.57 11.36
C GLY A 260 -12.38 -11.36 10.05
N ARG A 261 -11.51 -10.90 9.13
CA ARG A 261 -11.20 -11.65 7.90
C ARG A 261 -10.44 -12.94 8.18
N ALA A 262 -9.59 -12.97 9.21
CA ALA A 262 -8.91 -14.19 9.64
C ALA A 262 -9.90 -15.17 10.30
N CYS A 263 -10.80 -14.69 11.16
CA CYS A 263 -11.89 -15.50 11.71
C CYS A 263 -12.73 -16.16 10.60
N GLU A 264 -13.12 -15.42 9.56
CA GLU A 264 -13.85 -16.00 8.41
C GLU A 264 -13.07 -17.08 7.66
N ARG A 265 -11.73 -16.93 7.52
CA ARG A 265 -10.89 -17.97 6.88
C ARG A 265 -10.85 -19.25 7.71
N ARG A 266 -10.91 -19.12 9.03
CA ARG A 266 -10.92 -20.22 10.00
C ARG A 266 -12.32 -20.76 10.29
N ALA A 267 -13.35 -20.22 9.63
CA ALA A 267 -14.76 -20.49 9.90
C ALA A 267 -15.20 -20.23 11.36
N ASP A 268 -14.46 -19.39 12.09
CA ASP A 268 -14.89 -18.83 13.38
C ASP A 268 -15.88 -17.69 13.13
N TRP A 269 -17.15 -18.05 12.92
CA TRP A 269 -18.17 -17.07 12.59
C TRP A 269 -18.53 -16.16 13.77
N GLY A 270 -18.44 -16.68 15.00
CA GLY A 270 -18.66 -15.91 16.22
C GLY A 270 -17.65 -14.78 16.35
N GLY A 271 -16.36 -15.12 16.33
CA GLY A 271 -15.28 -14.13 16.38
C GLY A 271 -15.30 -13.16 15.20
N ALA A 272 -15.71 -13.61 14.00
CA ALA A 272 -15.89 -12.71 12.86
C ALA A 272 -17.00 -11.67 13.09
N LEU A 273 -18.13 -12.07 13.68
CA LEU A 273 -19.23 -11.15 14.00
C LEU A 273 -18.80 -10.11 15.03
N ASP A 274 -18.11 -10.51 16.08
CA ASP A 274 -17.66 -9.64 17.17
C ASP A 274 -16.59 -8.65 16.67
N ALA A 275 -15.63 -9.13 15.87
CA ALA A 275 -14.61 -8.29 15.24
C ALA A 275 -15.24 -7.26 14.28
N TYR A 276 -16.20 -7.66 13.44
CA TYR A 276 -16.86 -6.70 12.54
C TYR A 276 -17.80 -5.73 13.25
N ALA A 277 -18.43 -6.15 14.36
CA ALA A 277 -19.24 -5.26 15.18
C ALA A 277 -18.40 -4.17 15.88
N SER A 278 -17.17 -4.50 16.27
CA SER A 278 -16.24 -3.58 16.92
C SER A 278 -15.36 -2.77 15.96
N SER A 279 -15.43 -3.03 14.64
CA SER A 279 -14.65 -2.31 13.64
C SER A 279 -15.46 -1.21 12.95
N ALA A 280 -14.97 0.03 13.04
CA ALA A 280 -15.45 1.16 12.25
C ALA A 280 -14.83 1.24 10.84
N TRP A 281 -14.08 0.22 10.40
CA TRP A 281 -13.42 0.26 9.09
C TRP A 281 -14.46 0.10 7.97
N PRO A 282 -14.40 0.91 6.89
CA PRO A 282 -15.35 0.81 5.80
C PRO A 282 -15.46 -0.60 5.22
N GLY A 283 -16.69 -1.10 5.11
CA GLY A 283 -16.99 -2.46 4.64
C GLY A 283 -17.16 -3.50 5.76
N SER A 284 -16.85 -3.18 7.02
CA SER A 284 -17.09 -4.09 8.17
C SER A 284 -18.57 -4.44 8.30
N ARG A 285 -19.47 -3.45 8.16
CA ARG A 285 -20.93 -3.65 8.20
C ARG A 285 -21.40 -4.64 7.12
N GLN A 286 -20.90 -4.50 5.89
CA GLN A 286 -21.22 -5.42 4.79
C GLN A 286 -20.73 -6.84 5.05
N ARG A 287 -19.50 -6.99 5.55
CA ARG A 287 -18.98 -8.32 5.94
C ARG A 287 -19.81 -8.94 7.05
N ARG A 288 -20.23 -8.15 8.04
CA ARG A 288 -21.11 -8.61 9.13
C ARG A 288 -22.45 -9.13 8.61
N VAL A 289 -23.10 -8.44 7.66
CA VAL A 289 -24.32 -8.96 7.00
C VAL A 289 -24.05 -10.33 6.36
N ARG A 290 -22.93 -10.47 5.64
CA ARG A 290 -22.55 -11.73 4.98
C ARG A 290 -22.29 -12.86 5.97
N VAL A 291 -21.65 -12.57 7.11
CA VAL A 291 -21.40 -13.57 8.15
C VAL A 291 -22.70 -13.97 8.84
N LEU A 292 -23.61 -13.03 9.14
CA LEU A 292 -24.94 -13.33 9.67
C LEU A 292 -25.74 -14.23 8.71
N GLU A 293 -25.71 -13.93 7.42
CA GLU A 293 -26.32 -14.77 6.37
C GLU A 293 -25.75 -16.18 6.37
N ARG A 294 -24.42 -16.32 6.52
CA ARG A 294 -23.73 -17.61 6.57
C ARG A 294 -24.00 -18.40 7.84
N CYS A 295 -24.31 -17.73 8.94
CA CYS A 295 -24.79 -18.33 10.19
C CYS A 295 -26.29 -18.63 10.18
N GLU A 296 -26.98 -18.46 9.05
CA GLU A 296 -28.43 -18.62 8.91
C GLU A 296 -29.26 -17.70 9.83
N ARG A 297 -28.66 -16.60 10.31
CA ARG A 297 -29.33 -15.57 11.11
C ARG A 297 -29.99 -14.54 10.20
N PHE A 298 -30.94 -14.98 9.38
CA PHE A 298 -31.50 -14.20 8.28
C PHE A 298 -32.20 -12.91 8.74
N ASP A 299 -32.94 -12.93 9.84
CA ASP A 299 -33.62 -11.74 10.37
C ASP A 299 -32.63 -10.65 10.78
N ALA A 300 -31.56 -11.04 11.49
CA ALA A 300 -30.49 -10.12 11.88
C ALA A 300 -29.70 -9.61 10.66
N ALA A 301 -29.43 -10.49 9.68
CA ALA A 301 -28.77 -10.11 8.44
C ALA A 301 -29.60 -9.10 7.65
N LEU A 302 -30.92 -9.33 7.54
CA LEU A 302 -31.84 -8.46 6.83
C LEU A 302 -31.98 -7.11 7.53
N ALA A 303 -32.17 -7.08 8.85
CA ALA A 303 -32.26 -5.84 9.61
C ALA A 303 -31.03 -4.94 9.41
N LEU A 304 -29.83 -5.54 9.50
CA LEU A 304 -28.57 -4.82 9.26
C LEU A 304 -28.40 -4.39 7.79
N ALA A 305 -28.88 -5.20 6.84
CA ALA A 305 -28.84 -4.85 5.42
C ALA A 305 -29.81 -3.70 5.08
N ASP A 306 -31.02 -3.68 5.65
CA ASP A 306 -31.98 -2.59 5.47
C ASP A 306 -31.48 -1.29 6.14
N GLU A 307 -30.76 -1.37 7.27
CA GLU A 307 -30.05 -0.23 7.85
C GLU A 307 -28.96 0.30 6.91
N ALA A 308 -28.08 -0.58 6.42
CA ALA A 308 -27.00 -0.22 5.50
C ALA A 308 -27.51 0.30 4.15
N ALA A 309 -28.72 -0.06 3.73
CA ALA A 309 -29.35 0.44 2.51
C ALA A 309 -29.94 1.85 2.69
N ARG A 310 -30.42 2.20 3.89
CA ARG A 310 -30.91 3.54 4.22
C ARG A 310 -29.76 4.53 4.39
N GLU A 311 -28.68 4.09 5.06
CA GLU A 311 -27.53 4.92 5.38
C GLU A 311 -26.23 4.19 4.97
N PRO A 312 -25.89 4.19 3.67
CA PRO A 312 -24.68 3.55 3.20
C PRO A 312 -23.43 4.34 3.60
N GLU A 313 -22.38 3.64 4.03
CA GLU A 313 -21.06 4.23 4.33
C GLU A 313 -20.39 4.85 3.09
N ASN A 314 -20.59 4.23 1.92
CA ASN A 314 -20.08 4.65 0.62
C ASN A 314 -20.80 3.88 -0.50
N GLU A 315 -20.54 4.27 -1.75
CA GLU A 315 -21.16 3.62 -2.91
C GLU A 315 -20.82 2.13 -3.05
N ALA A 316 -19.62 1.71 -2.64
CA ALA A 316 -19.23 0.30 -2.69
C ALA A 316 -20.08 -0.55 -1.75
N GLN A 317 -20.32 -0.07 -0.53
CA GLN A 317 -21.24 -0.71 0.41
C GLN A 317 -22.66 -0.74 -0.16
N ALA A 318 -23.16 0.39 -0.70
CA ALA A 318 -24.50 0.47 -1.27
C ALA A 318 -24.72 -0.58 -2.37
N GLN A 319 -23.78 -0.70 -3.31
CA GLN A 319 -23.83 -1.68 -4.39
C GLN A 319 -23.84 -3.13 -3.88
N GLN A 320 -23.00 -3.44 -2.88
CA GLN A 320 -22.92 -4.78 -2.31
C GLN A 320 -24.20 -5.15 -1.55
N ILE A 321 -24.70 -4.25 -0.70
CA ILE A 321 -25.93 -4.46 0.06
C ILE A 321 -27.14 -4.63 -0.87
N ALA A 322 -27.25 -3.82 -1.92
CA ALA A 322 -28.32 -3.93 -2.91
C ALA A 322 -28.39 -5.32 -3.56
N ARG A 323 -27.25 -6.00 -3.78
CA ARG A 323 -27.21 -7.38 -4.30
C ARG A 323 -27.59 -8.43 -3.26
N MET A 324 -27.42 -8.13 -1.98
CA MET A 324 -27.73 -9.05 -0.87
C MET A 324 -29.21 -9.02 -0.49
N LEU A 325 -29.85 -7.84 -0.51
CA LEU A 325 -31.23 -7.65 -0.07
C LEU A 325 -32.26 -8.61 -0.69
N PRO A 326 -32.29 -8.85 -2.03
CA PRO A 326 -33.30 -9.74 -2.61
C PRO A 326 -33.21 -11.18 -2.13
N ARG A 327 -31.99 -11.70 -1.90
CA ARG A 327 -31.83 -13.06 -1.38
C ARG A 327 -32.13 -13.14 0.13
N LEU A 328 -31.77 -12.11 0.90
CA LEU A 328 -32.07 -12.05 2.32
C LEU A 328 -33.58 -11.98 2.57
N ARG A 329 -34.31 -11.14 1.83
CA ARG A 329 -35.79 -11.07 1.90
C ARG A 329 -36.45 -12.39 1.57
N ARG A 330 -36.00 -13.08 0.51
CA ARG A 330 -36.51 -14.43 0.17
C ARG A 330 -36.28 -15.44 1.30
N ARG A 331 -35.09 -15.42 1.92
CA ARG A 331 -34.76 -16.30 3.05
C ARG A 331 -35.58 -15.98 4.31
N ALA A 332 -35.96 -14.73 4.49
CA ALA A 332 -36.85 -14.27 5.57
C ALA A 332 -38.36 -14.42 5.23
N GLY A 333 -38.73 -15.03 4.10
CA GLY A 333 -40.13 -15.20 3.69
C GLY A 333 -40.85 -13.90 3.31
N LEU A 334 -40.10 -12.82 3.03
CA LEU A 334 -40.63 -11.50 2.69
C LEU A 334 -40.69 -11.27 1.17
N PRO A 335 -41.65 -10.47 0.68
CA PRO A 335 -41.73 -10.12 -0.73
C PRO A 335 -40.50 -9.32 -1.17
N THR A 336 -39.95 -9.69 -2.33
CA THR A 336 -38.87 -8.96 -2.97
C THR A 336 -39.43 -7.96 -3.97
N ALA A 337 -39.12 -6.68 -3.78
CA ALA A 337 -39.35 -5.68 -4.81
C ALA A 337 -38.41 -5.95 -6.00
N ARG A 338 -38.92 -5.75 -7.22
CA ARG A 338 -38.10 -5.80 -8.42
C ARG A 338 -37.12 -4.65 -8.39
N ALA A 339 -35.82 -4.95 -8.49
CA ALA A 339 -34.80 -3.91 -8.58
C ALA A 339 -35.08 -3.02 -9.81
N PRO A 340 -34.93 -1.69 -9.70
CA PRO A 340 -35.03 -0.82 -10.85
C PRO A 340 -34.03 -1.27 -11.93
N ARG A 341 -34.44 -1.19 -13.20
CA ARG A 341 -33.59 -1.58 -14.32
C ARG A 341 -32.39 -0.63 -14.36
N ALA A 342 -31.18 -1.18 -14.22
CA ALA A 342 -29.95 -0.43 -14.40
C ALA A 342 -29.92 0.17 -15.82
N GLN A 343 -29.31 1.34 -15.97
CA GLN A 343 -29.04 1.89 -17.29
C GLN A 343 -28.12 0.93 -18.05
N GLU A 344 -28.40 0.76 -19.34
CA GLU A 344 -27.63 -0.14 -20.18
C GLU A 344 -26.28 0.49 -20.52
N ILE A 345 -25.19 -0.14 -20.10
CA ILE A 345 -23.84 0.27 -20.47
C ILE A 345 -23.62 -0.16 -21.93
N PRO A 346 -23.29 0.76 -22.85
CA PRO A 346 -23.01 0.39 -24.24
C PRO A 346 -21.95 -0.70 -24.31
N ARG A 347 -22.25 -1.79 -25.02
CA ARG A 347 -21.38 -2.96 -25.12
C ARG A 347 -21.24 -3.40 -26.57
N GLY A 348 -20.01 -3.63 -26.99
CA GLY A 348 -19.68 -4.15 -28.32
C GLY A 348 -18.79 -5.38 -28.22
N CYS A 349 -18.70 -6.13 -29.33
CA CYS A 349 -17.83 -7.29 -29.44
C CYS A 349 -16.95 -7.14 -30.68
N VAL A 350 -15.68 -7.54 -30.57
CA VAL A 350 -14.74 -7.61 -31.68
C VAL A 350 -14.06 -8.98 -31.70
N GLU A 351 -13.87 -9.52 -32.89
CA GLU A 351 -13.11 -10.75 -33.10
C GLU A 351 -11.70 -10.38 -33.58
N LEU A 352 -10.68 -10.79 -32.84
CA LEU A 352 -9.27 -10.45 -33.07
C LEU A 352 -8.43 -11.71 -33.21
N ALA A 353 -7.37 -11.64 -34.00
CA ALA A 353 -6.41 -12.74 -34.09
C ALA A 353 -5.72 -12.95 -32.74
N HIS A 354 -5.56 -14.21 -32.34
CA HIS A 354 -4.79 -14.52 -31.15
C HIS A 354 -3.33 -14.09 -31.37
N PRO A 355 -2.71 -13.31 -30.47
CA PRO A 355 -1.33 -12.90 -30.66
C PRO A 355 -0.41 -14.14 -30.60
N GLY A 356 0.59 -14.20 -31.48
CA GLY A 356 1.54 -15.32 -31.55
C GLY A 356 2.47 -15.42 -30.33
N VAL A 357 2.53 -14.36 -29.51
CA VAL A 357 3.26 -14.29 -28.24
C VAL A 357 2.34 -13.72 -27.17
N PRO A 358 2.57 -14.01 -25.87
CA PRO A 358 1.77 -13.44 -24.79
C PRO A 358 1.78 -11.90 -24.86
N TYR A 359 0.61 -11.33 -25.16
CA TYR A 359 0.40 -9.88 -25.25
C TYR A 359 -0.95 -9.54 -24.61
N PRO A 360 -1.04 -8.56 -23.69
CA PRO A 360 -2.28 -8.33 -22.97
C PRO A 360 -3.41 -7.85 -23.90
N VAL A 361 -4.63 -8.31 -23.62
CA VAL A 361 -5.79 -8.12 -24.51
C VAL A 361 -6.13 -6.64 -24.73
N GLU A 362 -5.87 -5.79 -23.73
CA GLU A 362 -6.07 -4.35 -23.77
C GLU A 362 -5.16 -3.70 -24.81
N TYR A 363 -3.92 -4.17 -24.94
CA TYR A 363 -2.98 -3.69 -25.95
C TYR A 363 -3.36 -4.18 -27.36
N VAL A 364 -3.82 -5.43 -27.49
CA VAL A 364 -4.33 -5.94 -28.77
C VAL A 364 -5.54 -5.11 -29.23
N ALA A 365 -6.48 -4.83 -28.33
CA ALA A 365 -7.64 -4.00 -28.60
C ALA A 365 -7.25 -2.55 -28.94
N ARG A 366 -6.30 -1.96 -28.20
CA ARG A 366 -5.74 -0.64 -28.50
C ARG A 366 -5.21 -0.59 -29.94
N ASP A 367 -4.34 -1.53 -30.29
CA ASP A 367 -3.67 -1.57 -31.60
C ASP A 367 -4.67 -1.76 -32.75
N HIS A 368 -5.69 -2.59 -32.54
CA HIS A 368 -6.76 -2.78 -33.51
C HIS A 368 -7.62 -1.52 -33.72
N LEU A 369 -7.94 -0.80 -32.63
CA LEU A 369 -8.81 0.37 -32.68
C LEU A 369 -8.08 1.65 -33.10
N SER A 370 -6.76 1.71 -32.93
CA SER A 370 -5.96 2.91 -33.16
C SER A 370 -5.84 3.23 -34.64
N ARG A 371 -6.10 4.49 -34.97
CA ARG A 371 -5.90 5.05 -36.32
C ARG A 371 -5.18 6.38 -36.20
N ALA A 372 -4.57 6.84 -37.29
CA ALA A 372 -3.89 8.14 -37.31
C ALA A 372 -4.81 9.33 -36.96
N ASP A 373 -6.08 9.27 -37.39
CA ASP A 373 -7.12 10.26 -37.11
C ASP A 373 -7.88 10.01 -35.79
N ALA A 374 -7.71 8.82 -35.20
CA ALA A 374 -8.37 8.40 -33.99
C ALA A 374 -7.44 7.58 -33.07
N PRO A 375 -6.38 8.21 -32.50
CA PRO A 375 -5.41 7.48 -31.70
C PRO A 375 -6.04 6.93 -30.41
N VAL A 376 -5.57 5.75 -30.00
CA VAL A 376 -6.03 5.05 -28.79
C VAL A 376 -4.86 4.86 -27.83
N PHE A 377 -5.08 5.19 -26.56
CA PHE A 377 -4.09 5.12 -25.50
C PHE A 377 -4.57 4.17 -24.41
N TYR A 378 -3.66 3.33 -23.91
CA TYR A 378 -3.87 2.58 -22.67
C TYR A 378 -3.54 3.49 -21.49
N VAL A 379 -4.53 3.78 -20.65
CA VAL A 379 -4.42 4.77 -19.58
C VAL A 379 -4.95 4.26 -18.24
N GLU A 380 -5.95 3.37 -18.24
CA GLU A 380 -6.63 2.90 -17.03
C GLU A 380 -6.97 4.08 -16.09
N ASN A 381 -6.53 4.01 -14.82
CA ASN A 381 -6.76 5.05 -13.82
C ASN A 381 -5.80 6.25 -13.98
N ALA A 382 -4.78 6.18 -14.84
CA ALA A 382 -3.69 7.13 -14.85
C ALA A 382 -4.09 8.50 -15.39
N LEU A 383 -4.86 8.55 -16.49
CA LEU A 383 -5.16 9.81 -17.18
C LEU A 383 -5.97 10.76 -16.31
N VAL A 384 -7.16 10.34 -15.86
CA VAL A 384 -8.07 11.21 -15.10
C VAL A 384 -7.45 11.61 -13.76
N ASN A 385 -6.81 10.67 -13.05
CA ASN A 385 -6.10 10.99 -11.81
C ASN A 385 -4.95 11.98 -12.06
N SER A 386 -4.19 11.84 -13.15
CA SER A 386 -3.09 12.77 -13.44
C SER A 386 -3.60 14.15 -13.79
N LEU A 387 -4.66 14.27 -14.60
CA LEU A 387 -5.27 15.57 -14.91
C LEU A 387 -5.81 16.24 -13.64
N PHE A 388 -6.44 15.48 -12.74
CA PHE A 388 -6.84 15.97 -11.42
C PHE A 388 -5.63 16.47 -10.62
N GLY A 389 -4.59 15.64 -10.51
CA GLY A 389 -3.40 15.96 -9.75
C GLY A 389 -2.63 17.16 -10.29
N LEU A 390 -2.67 17.38 -11.62
CA LEU A 390 -2.08 18.55 -12.27
C LEU A 390 -2.94 19.80 -12.07
N LEU A 391 -4.27 19.73 -12.14
CA LEU A 391 -5.12 20.90 -11.89
C LEU A 391 -5.13 21.31 -10.41
N CYS A 392 -5.13 20.32 -9.52
CA CYS A 392 -5.26 20.48 -8.08
C CYS A 392 -3.92 20.27 -7.35
N TRP A 393 -2.79 20.57 -8.01
CA TRP A 393 -1.46 20.35 -7.43
C TRP A 393 -1.30 21.12 -6.11
N GLU A 394 -1.62 22.41 -6.11
CA GLU A 394 -1.48 23.29 -4.94
C GLU A 394 -2.30 22.81 -3.73
N PRO A 395 -3.61 22.52 -3.82
CA PRO A 395 -4.35 22.01 -2.67
C PRO A 395 -3.86 20.64 -2.19
N VAL A 396 -3.46 19.73 -3.10
CA VAL A 396 -2.91 18.43 -2.71
C VAL A 396 -1.63 18.57 -1.89
N PHE A 397 -0.77 19.53 -2.24
CA PHE A 397 0.50 19.81 -1.54
C PHE A 397 0.43 21.00 -0.57
N ALA A 398 -0.77 21.44 -0.20
CA ALA A 398 -0.94 22.51 0.76
C ALA A 398 -0.43 22.10 2.15
N ALA A 399 0.29 23.01 2.81
CA ALA A 399 0.86 22.84 4.15
C ALA A 399 -0.21 22.93 5.26
N VAL A 400 -1.27 22.16 5.14
CA VAL A 400 -2.30 22.01 6.17
C VAL A 400 -1.66 21.34 7.41
N PRO A 401 -1.95 21.78 8.65
CA PRO A 401 -1.35 21.21 9.84
C PRO A 401 -1.49 19.67 9.91
N GLY A 402 -0.36 18.98 10.07
CA GLY A 402 -0.29 17.51 10.13
C GLY A 402 -0.36 16.79 8.77
N ALA A 403 -0.53 17.49 7.66
CA ALA A 403 -0.51 16.89 6.33
C ALA A 403 0.93 16.56 5.89
N PHE A 404 1.87 17.46 6.18
CA PHE A 404 3.30 17.31 5.87
C PHE A 404 4.16 17.62 7.10
N PHE A 405 5.18 16.79 7.33
CA PHE A 405 6.06 16.83 8.50
C PHE A 405 7.46 16.22 8.25
N HIS A 406 7.75 15.74 7.04
CA HIS A 406 9.10 15.41 6.57
C HIS A 406 9.20 15.60 5.05
N PRO A 407 10.41 15.80 4.49
CA PRO A 407 10.59 16.13 3.07
C PRO A 407 10.41 14.96 2.09
N PHE A 408 10.11 13.75 2.58
CA PHE A 408 10.00 12.52 1.77
C PHE A 408 8.56 12.03 1.62
N GLN A 409 7.61 12.96 1.56
CA GLN A 409 6.19 12.64 1.45
C GLN A 409 5.73 12.73 0.00
N ARG A 410 5.33 11.59 -0.56
CA ARG A 410 4.71 11.52 -1.88
C ARG A 410 3.41 12.34 -1.96
N GLY A 411 2.70 12.48 -0.84
CA GLY A 411 1.46 13.23 -0.71
C GLY A 411 1.09 13.44 0.76
N PRO A 412 -0.01 14.15 1.04
CA PRO A 412 -0.37 14.52 2.40
C PRO A 412 -0.80 13.29 3.23
N ALA A 413 -0.44 13.26 4.52
CA ALA A 413 -0.79 12.15 5.41
C ALA A 413 -2.31 11.98 5.60
N ASP A 414 -3.07 13.07 5.45
CA ASP A 414 -4.54 13.10 5.54
C ASP A 414 -5.25 12.82 4.21
N LEU A 415 -4.56 12.39 3.15
CA LEU A 415 -5.13 12.13 1.81
C LEU A 415 -6.38 11.22 1.83
N HIS A 416 -6.45 10.29 2.77
CA HIS A 416 -7.55 9.33 2.90
C HIS A 416 -8.42 9.59 4.13
N ALA A 417 -8.28 10.75 4.76
CA ALA A 417 -9.16 11.18 5.82
C ALA A 417 -10.50 11.67 5.23
N PRO A 418 -11.64 11.43 5.90
CA PRO A 418 -12.95 11.82 5.41
C PRO A 418 -13.11 13.34 5.24
N ASP A 419 -12.32 14.13 5.97
CA ASP A 419 -12.32 15.60 5.94
C ASP A 419 -11.23 16.19 5.02
N PHE A 420 -10.51 15.37 4.23
CA PHE A 420 -9.44 15.81 3.34
C PHE A 420 -9.86 17.00 2.44
N ARG A 421 -11.03 16.87 1.79
CA ARG A 421 -11.64 17.92 0.96
C ARG A 421 -12.04 19.12 1.81
N ALA A 422 -12.72 18.89 2.93
CA ALA A 422 -13.26 19.95 3.78
C ALA A 422 -12.16 20.89 4.31
N ARG A 423 -11.00 20.33 4.71
CA ARG A 423 -9.85 21.11 5.18
C ARG A 423 -9.20 21.99 4.12
N ARG A 424 -9.50 21.76 2.84
CA ARG A 424 -8.94 22.45 1.66
C ARG A 424 -10.03 23.00 0.73
N ALA A 425 -11.27 23.13 1.22
CA ALA A 425 -12.45 23.39 0.39
C ALA A 425 -12.24 24.59 -0.55
N ALA A 426 -11.89 25.75 0.00
CA ALA A 426 -11.67 26.97 -0.79
C ALA A 426 -10.59 26.81 -1.88
N GLN A 427 -9.54 26.02 -1.62
CA GLN A 427 -8.45 25.81 -2.59
C GLN A 427 -8.87 24.84 -3.70
N PHE A 428 -9.57 23.75 -3.36
CA PHE A 428 -10.14 22.85 -4.36
C PHE A 428 -11.21 23.55 -5.21
N ASP A 429 -12.09 24.32 -4.58
CA ASP A 429 -13.14 25.07 -5.29
C ASP A 429 -12.53 26.07 -6.27
N ALA A 430 -11.44 26.75 -5.91
CA ALA A 430 -10.70 27.64 -6.81
C ALA A 430 -10.07 26.90 -8.00
N CYS A 431 -9.49 25.71 -7.78
CA CYS A 431 -8.96 24.87 -8.87
C CYS A 431 -10.08 24.41 -9.82
N LEU A 432 -11.20 23.93 -9.28
CA LEU A 432 -12.33 23.44 -10.06
C LEU A 432 -13.05 24.57 -10.82
N ALA A 433 -13.11 25.78 -10.28
CA ALA A 433 -13.66 26.96 -10.96
C ALA A 433 -12.92 27.30 -12.26
N GLN A 434 -11.65 26.90 -12.41
CA GLN A 434 -10.92 27.11 -13.67
C GLN A 434 -11.54 26.35 -14.86
N LEU A 435 -12.34 25.30 -14.59
CA LEU A 435 -13.07 24.51 -15.59
C LEU A 435 -14.25 25.28 -16.19
N ASP A 436 -14.67 26.41 -15.60
CA ASP A 436 -15.68 27.30 -16.18
C ASP A 436 -15.11 28.14 -17.34
N GLY A 437 -13.79 28.20 -17.47
CA GLY A 437 -13.07 28.87 -18.55
C GLY A 437 -12.04 27.97 -19.23
N ALA A 438 -11.07 28.58 -19.90
CA ALA A 438 -9.97 27.85 -20.55
C ALA A 438 -8.70 27.76 -19.69
N GLN A 439 -8.65 28.45 -18.54
CA GLN A 439 -7.46 28.61 -17.71
C GLN A 439 -6.91 27.28 -17.19
N TYR A 440 -7.77 26.30 -16.93
CA TYR A 440 -7.36 24.98 -16.44
C TYR A 440 -6.33 24.31 -17.36
N ARG A 441 -6.41 24.56 -18.69
CA ARG A 441 -5.47 23.98 -19.66
C ARG A 441 -4.05 24.51 -19.44
N ASP A 442 -3.92 25.82 -19.23
CA ASP A 442 -2.62 26.46 -19.02
C ASP A 442 -2.05 26.08 -17.64
N THR A 443 -2.89 25.98 -16.62
CA THR A 443 -2.49 25.47 -15.29
C THR A 443 -1.95 24.04 -15.38
N ILE A 444 -2.67 23.14 -16.06
CA ILE A 444 -2.25 21.75 -16.23
C ILE A 444 -0.93 21.66 -16.98
N ARG A 445 -0.76 22.39 -18.10
CA ARG A 445 0.51 22.40 -18.86
C ARG A 445 1.66 22.94 -18.04
N ARG A 446 1.44 24.04 -17.30
CA ARG A 446 2.43 24.65 -16.41
C ARG A 446 2.90 23.65 -15.36
N HIS A 447 1.99 22.98 -14.66
CA HIS A 447 2.37 21.96 -13.68
C HIS A 447 3.02 20.74 -14.31
N TYR A 448 2.56 20.30 -15.48
CA TYR A 448 3.20 19.19 -16.19
C TYR A 448 4.67 19.49 -16.49
N ALA A 449 4.98 20.71 -16.97
CA ALA A 449 6.34 21.13 -17.23
C ALA A 449 7.17 21.33 -15.95
N GLN A 450 6.62 22.02 -14.94
CA GLN A 450 7.37 22.40 -13.72
C GLN A 450 7.56 21.25 -12.74
N LYS A 451 6.64 20.29 -12.70
CA LYS A 451 6.59 19.23 -11.68
C LYS A 451 6.99 17.86 -12.22
N ARG A 452 7.46 17.78 -13.46
CA ARG A 452 7.81 16.53 -14.12
C ARG A 452 8.77 15.70 -13.27
N GLY A 453 8.40 14.46 -12.98
CA GLY A 453 9.20 13.53 -12.16
C GLY A 453 9.02 13.66 -10.65
N VAL A 454 8.29 14.68 -10.17
CA VAL A 454 8.01 14.86 -8.74
C VAL A 454 6.99 13.82 -8.28
N GLN A 455 7.29 13.12 -7.18
CA GLN A 455 6.44 12.14 -6.55
C GLN A 455 5.06 12.75 -6.22
N SER A 456 3.99 12.10 -6.68
CA SER A 456 2.62 12.54 -6.51
C SER A 456 1.68 11.36 -6.30
N PRO A 457 0.64 11.46 -5.44
CA PRO A 457 -0.32 10.37 -5.25
C PRO A 457 -1.26 10.20 -6.45
N PHE A 458 -1.34 11.20 -7.33
CA PHE A 458 -2.30 11.29 -8.44
C PHE A 458 -1.65 11.30 -9.82
N VAL A 459 -0.46 11.90 -9.98
CA VAL A 459 0.17 12.04 -11.30
C VAL A 459 1.07 10.85 -11.62
N PHE A 460 0.79 10.18 -12.74
CA PHE A 460 1.49 9.00 -13.22
C PHE A 460 2.40 9.38 -14.42
N TRP A 461 3.59 9.93 -14.13
CA TRP A 461 4.49 10.48 -15.15
C TRP A 461 4.91 9.49 -16.25
N ALA A 462 4.98 8.19 -15.94
CA ALA A 462 5.33 7.17 -16.92
C ALA A 462 4.20 6.87 -17.92
N ALA A 463 2.94 7.14 -17.54
CA ALA A 463 1.77 6.88 -18.36
C ALA A 463 1.28 8.13 -19.10
N LEU A 464 1.58 9.32 -18.59
CA LEU A 464 1.17 10.60 -19.18
C LEU A 464 2.33 11.26 -19.90
N ASP A 465 2.45 11.01 -21.21
CA ASP A 465 3.34 11.76 -22.08
C ASP A 465 2.67 13.05 -22.62
N GLU A 466 3.45 13.87 -23.32
CA GLU A 466 3.01 15.16 -23.85
C GLU A 466 1.94 15.02 -24.94
N THR A 467 2.04 13.98 -25.78
CA THR A 467 1.06 13.69 -26.84
C THR A 467 -0.30 13.35 -26.25
N LEU A 468 -0.33 12.44 -25.27
CA LEU A 468 -1.55 12.07 -24.56
C LEU A 468 -2.14 13.28 -23.83
N LEU A 469 -1.30 14.09 -23.17
CA LEU A 469 -1.75 15.29 -22.46
C LEU A 469 -2.46 16.27 -23.41
N GLU A 470 -1.85 16.59 -24.55
CA GLU A 470 -2.44 17.55 -25.49
C GLU A 470 -3.72 17.02 -26.14
N HIS A 471 -3.78 15.72 -26.47
CA HIS A 471 -5.03 15.10 -26.94
C HIS A 471 -6.13 15.17 -25.88
N ALA A 472 -5.80 14.90 -24.62
CA ALA A 472 -6.74 14.98 -23.52
C ALA A 472 -7.29 16.41 -23.33
N LEU A 473 -6.41 17.43 -23.32
CA LEU A 473 -6.82 18.83 -23.16
C LEU A 473 -7.65 19.38 -24.34
N ALA A 474 -7.44 18.83 -25.54
CA ALA A 474 -8.16 19.20 -26.76
C ALA A 474 -9.55 18.53 -26.86
N CYS A 475 -9.67 17.28 -26.40
CA CYS A 475 -10.85 16.44 -26.65
C CYS A 475 -11.75 16.21 -25.43
N LEU A 476 -11.24 16.35 -24.20
CA LEU A 476 -12.05 16.15 -22.99
C LEU A 476 -12.81 17.44 -22.64
N PRO A 477 -14.16 17.39 -22.57
CA PRO A 477 -14.96 18.54 -22.12
C PRO A 477 -14.67 18.88 -20.65
N ALA A 478 -14.61 20.18 -20.34
CA ALA A 478 -14.37 20.65 -18.97
C ALA A 478 -15.47 20.22 -17.98
N GLU A 479 -16.71 20.12 -18.45
CA GLU A 479 -17.85 19.57 -17.69
C GLU A 479 -17.61 18.12 -17.24
N HIS A 480 -17.02 17.28 -18.09
CA HIS A 480 -16.72 15.90 -17.73
C HIS A 480 -15.55 15.82 -16.76
N LEU A 481 -14.52 16.65 -16.96
CA LEU A 481 -13.41 16.78 -15.99
C LEU A 481 -13.93 17.17 -14.61
N ARG A 482 -14.83 18.16 -14.52
CA ARG A 482 -15.45 18.59 -13.26
C ARG A 482 -16.13 17.42 -12.56
N LEU A 483 -17.00 16.69 -13.27
CA LEU A 483 -17.73 15.55 -12.73
C LEU A 483 -16.82 14.42 -12.25
N TRP A 484 -15.70 14.17 -12.94
CA TRP A 484 -14.72 13.18 -12.50
C TRP A 484 -13.94 13.64 -11.27
N PHE A 485 -13.53 14.91 -11.23
CA PHE A 485 -12.73 15.46 -10.15
C PHE A 485 -13.54 15.60 -8.86
N GLU A 486 -14.79 16.03 -8.95
CA GLU A 486 -15.72 16.06 -7.82
C GLU A 486 -15.95 14.65 -7.27
N ARG A 487 -16.25 13.68 -8.14
CA ARG A 487 -16.39 12.27 -7.74
C ARG A 487 -15.13 11.70 -7.09
N LEU A 488 -13.95 12.04 -7.59
CA LEU A 488 -12.68 11.63 -6.99
C LEU A 488 -12.50 12.26 -5.60
N LEU A 489 -12.85 13.52 -5.41
CA LEU A 489 -12.75 14.22 -4.13
C LEU A 489 -13.75 13.73 -3.08
N ASP A 490 -14.92 13.24 -3.50
CA ASP A 490 -15.94 12.70 -2.58
C ASP A 490 -15.47 11.42 -1.86
N ASP A 491 -14.70 10.57 -2.55
CA ASP A 491 -14.01 9.43 -1.93
C ASP A 491 -12.72 9.10 -2.70
N VAL A 492 -11.63 9.76 -2.33
CA VAL A 492 -10.30 9.57 -2.95
C VAL A 492 -9.85 8.11 -2.87
N ARG A 493 -10.20 7.40 -1.80
CA ARG A 493 -9.78 6.00 -1.62
C ARG A 493 -10.58 5.08 -2.55
N GLY A 494 -11.89 5.25 -2.59
CA GLY A 494 -12.81 4.38 -3.33
C GLY A 494 -12.88 4.65 -4.83
N ASN A 495 -12.68 5.91 -5.25
CA ASN A 495 -12.95 6.35 -6.63
C ASN A 495 -11.68 6.52 -7.48
N ARG A 496 -10.48 6.43 -6.91
CA ARG A 496 -9.22 6.49 -7.68
C ARG A 496 -8.96 5.30 -8.62
N SER A 497 -9.80 4.27 -8.59
CA SER A 497 -9.64 3.02 -9.34
C SER A 497 -10.94 2.59 -10.03
N GLY A 498 -10.81 1.81 -11.11
CA GLY A 498 -11.93 1.29 -11.88
C GLY A 498 -12.33 2.15 -13.08
N LEU A 499 -11.48 3.11 -13.49
CA LEU A 499 -11.68 3.82 -14.75
C LEU A 499 -11.36 2.89 -15.94
N PRO A 500 -11.98 3.13 -17.11
CA PRO A 500 -11.77 2.28 -18.29
C PRO A 500 -10.31 2.19 -18.76
N ASP A 501 -9.92 1.02 -19.27
CA ASP A 501 -8.55 0.72 -19.72
C ASP A 501 -8.03 1.69 -20.77
N LEU A 502 -8.85 2.00 -21.77
CA LEU A 502 -8.44 2.78 -22.94
C LEU A 502 -9.20 4.10 -23.04
N VAL A 503 -8.54 5.07 -23.66
CA VAL A 503 -9.18 6.27 -24.19
C VAL A 503 -8.87 6.41 -25.67
N ARG A 504 -9.90 6.68 -26.47
CA ARG A 504 -9.79 7.03 -27.88
C ARG A 504 -10.11 8.50 -28.06
N PHE A 505 -9.32 9.20 -28.87
CA PHE A 505 -9.53 10.62 -29.18
C PHE A 505 -9.77 10.84 -30.67
N TRP A 506 -10.65 11.79 -31.02
CA TRP A 506 -10.79 12.33 -32.37
C TRP A 506 -10.50 13.84 -32.32
N PRO A 507 -9.24 14.26 -32.49
CA PRO A 507 -8.84 15.65 -32.27
C PRO A 507 -9.54 16.64 -33.18
N ALA A 508 -9.77 16.28 -34.45
CA ALA A 508 -10.48 17.13 -35.42
C ALA A 508 -11.95 17.39 -35.02
N GLU A 509 -12.59 16.42 -34.36
CA GLU A 509 -13.97 16.51 -33.90
C GLU A 509 -14.08 16.99 -32.44
N ARG A 510 -12.96 17.11 -31.72
CA ARG A 510 -12.89 17.34 -30.26
C ARG A 510 -13.76 16.36 -29.46
N ARG A 511 -13.72 15.09 -29.85
CA ARG A 511 -14.46 14.00 -29.21
C ARG A 511 -13.50 13.00 -28.57
N TYR A 512 -13.99 12.30 -27.56
CA TYR A 512 -13.31 11.14 -26.98
C TYR A 512 -14.29 9.98 -26.75
N GLU A 513 -13.77 8.80 -26.42
CA GLU A 513 -14.52 7.65 -25.93
C GLU A 513 -13.65 6.87 -24.95
N LEU A 514 -14.21 6.50 -23.80
CA LEU A 514 -13.59 5.59 -22.84
C LEU A 514 -14.00 4.15 -23.13
N ILE A 515 -13.06 3.22 -23.08
CA ILE A 515 -13.29 1.83 -23.48
C ILE A 515 -12.71 0.90 -22.42
N GLU A 516 -13.59 0.12 -21.79
CA GLU A 516 -13.22 -0.96 -20.88
C GLU A 516 -13.14 -2.26 -21.68
N VAL A 517 -11.98 -2.92 -21.71
CA VAL A 517 -11.75 -4.12 -22.51
C VAL A 517 -11.99 -5.35 -21.64
N LYS A 518 -12.64 -6.37 -22.21
CA LYS A 518 -12.82 -7.67 -21.56
C LYS A 518 -12.36 -8.80 -22.47
N GLY A 519 -11.37 -9.56 -21.99
CA GLY A 519 -10.96 -10.79 -22.62
C GLY A 519 -11.97 -11.93 -22.41
N PRO A 520 -11.76 -13.08 -23.07
CA PRO A 520 -12.60 -14.25 -22.88
C PRO A 520 -12.65 -14.71 -21.41
N GLY A 521 -13.84 -14.76 -20.83
CA GLY A 521 -14.06 -15.18 -19.45
C GLY A 521 -13.99 -14.05 -18.41
N ASP A 522 -13.53 -12.86 -18.80
CA ASP A 522 -13.43 -11.71 -17.89
C ASP A 522 -14.79 -11.05 -17.64
N ARG A 523 -14.96 -10.57 -16.40
CA ARG A 523 -16.15 -9.84 -15.97
C ARG A 523 -15.78 -8.47 -15.44
N LEU A 524 -16.73 -7.55 -15.51
CA LEU A 524 -16.58 -6.22 -14.91
C LEU A 524 -16.47 -6.34 -13.38
N GLN A 525 -15.48 -5.64 -12.83
CA GLN A 525 -15.32 -5.50 -11.38
C GLN A 525 -16.32 -4.46 -10.83
N ASP A 526 -16.57 -4.51 -9.53
CA ASP A 526 -17.57 -3.64 -8.88
C ASP A 526 -17.26 -2.15 -9.04
N ASN A 527 -15.99 -1.75 -8.89
CA ASN A 527 -15.54 -0.37 -9.11
C ASN A 527 -15.69 0.07 -10.56
N GLN A 528 -15.39 -0.80 -11.53
CA GLN A 528 -15.59 -0.55 -12.95
C GLN A 528 -17.07 -0.30 -13.26
N ILE A 529 -17.96 -1.15 -12.75
CA ILE A 529 -19.41 -0.97 -12.92
C ILE A 529 -19.85 0.39 -12.37
N ARG A 530 -19.38 0.79 -11.17
CA ARG A 530 -19.74 2.11 -10.60
C ARG A 530 -19.27 3.28 -11.49
N TRP A 531 -18.06 3.19 -12.06
CA TRP A 531 -17.55 4.21 -12.98
C TRP A 531 -18.32 4.25 -14.30
N LEU A 532 -18.62 3.09 -14.89
CA LEU A 532 -19.40 2.99 -16.12
C LEU A 532 -20.82 3.53 -15.94
N ASP A 533 -21.51 3.15 -14.86
CA ASP A 533 -22.84 3.65 -14.52
C ASP A 533 -22.83 5.17 -14.32
N TYR A 534 -21.80 5.70 -13.66
CA TYR A 534 -21.62 7.14 -13.49
C TYR A 534 -21.44 7.85 -14.85
N CYS A 535 -20.56 7.33 -15.70
CA CYS A 535 -20.34 7.88 -17.04
C CYS A 535 -21.64 7.87 -17.87
N VAL A 536 -22.39 6.77 -17.89
CA VAL A 536 -23.67 6.68 -18.63
C VAL A 536 -24.70 7.67 -18.09
N ARG A 537 -24.84 7.78 -16.76
CA ARG A 537 -25.76 8.74 -16.11
C ARG A 537 -25.47 10.18 -16.52
N HIS A 538 -24.20 10.53 -16.65
CA HIS A 538 -23.73 11.85 -17.04
C HIS A 538 -23.52 12.01 -18.56
N ARG A 539 -23.96 11.05 -19.37
CA ARG A 539 -23.83 11.06 -20.84
C ARG A 539 -22.39 11.18 -21.35
N MET A 540 -21.43 10.67 -20.58
CA MET A 540 -20.04 10.56 -21.01
C MET A 540 -19.88 9.39 -21.99
N PRO A 541 -19.12 9.55 -23.08
CA PRO A 541 -18.94 8.51 -24.09
C PRO A 541 -18.11 7.37 -23.52
N VAL A 542 -18.78 6.27 -23.17
CA VAL A 542 -18.15 5.07 -22.63
C VAL A 542 -18.74 3.81 -23.25
N ARG A 543 -17.91 2.77 -23.38
CA ARG A 543 -18.36 1.44 -23.78
C ARG A 543 -17.52 0.33 -23.16
N VAL A 544 -18.10 -0.86 -23.10
CA VAL A 544 -17.38 -2.12 -22.84
C VAL A 544 -17.12 -2.81 -24.18
N LEU A 545 -15.90 -3.29 -24.39
CA LEU A 545 -15.50 -4.02 -25.59
C LEU A 545 -15.09 -5.45 -25.22
N ASP A 546 -15.93 -6.42 -25.60
CA ASP A 546 -15.58 -7.83 -25.51
C ASP A 546 -14.66 -8.23 -26.66
N VAL A 547 -13.52 -8.83 -26.34
CA VAL A 547 -12.60 -9.42 -27.30
C VAL A 547 -12.83 -10.92 -27.36
N ARG A 548 -13.05 -11.43 -28.57
CA ARG A 548 -13.06 -12.86 -28.88
C ARG A 548 -11.88 -13.19 -29.78
N TRP A 549 -11.23 -14.32 -29.57
CA TRP A 549 -10.16 -14.77 -30.43
C TRP A 549 -10.71 -15.49 -31.67
N THR A 550 -10.17 -15.18 -32.85
CA THR A 550 -10.52 -15.89 -34.08
C THR A 550 -10.18 -17.37 -33.95
N GLY A 551 -11.14 -18.25 -34.27
CA GLY A 551 -10.93 -19.70 -34.25
C GLY A 551 -11.26 -20.38 -32.90
N ASP A 552 -11.64 -19.63 -31.87
CA ASP A 552 -12.04 -20.16 -30.55
C ASP A 552 -13.50 -20.68 -30.50
N ALA A 553 -14.05 -21.08 -31.66
CA ALA A 553 -15.43 -21.52 -31.85
C ALA A 553 -15.78 -22.89 -31.19
N ARG A 554 -15.19 -23.22 -30.03
CA ARG A 554 -15.47 -24.46 -29.27
C ARG A 554 -15.91 -24.27 -27.83
N ALA A 555 -16.17 -23.05 -27.36
CA ALA A 555 -16.57 -22.84 -25.96
C ALA A 555 -17.98 -22.23 -25.75
N SER A 556 -18.77 -21.99 -26.80
CA SER A 556 -20.10 -21.36 -26.68
C SER A 556 -21.30 -22.31 -26.87
N SER A 557 -21.09 -23.62 -27.08
CA SER A 557 -22.18 -24.59 -27.31
C SER A 557 -22.49 -25.52 -26.12
N GLN A 558 -21.98 -25.27 -24.91
CA GLN A 558 -22.33 -26.07 -23.72
C GLN A 558 -23.24 -25.34 -22.72
N GLY A 559 -23.83 -24.20 -23.10
CA GLY A 559 -24.71 -23.39 -22.23
C GLY A 559 -26.21 -23.51 -22.49
N GLU A 560 -26.65 -24.12 -23.60
CA GLU A 560 -28.07 -24.17 -23.99
C GLU A 560 -28.75 -25.54 -23.81
N GLU A 561 -28.06 -26.57 -23.32
CA GLU A 561 -28.65 -27.91 -23.06
C GLU A 561 -28.93 -28.22 -21.57
N ALA A 562 -28.84 -27.24 -20.66
CA ALA A 562 -29.16 -27.43 -19.24
C ALA A 562 -30.44 -26.68 -18.79
N LEU A 563 -31.46 -26.67 -19.66
CA LEU A 563 -32.84 -26.30 -19.33
C LEU A 563 -33.79 -27.30 -20.01
N ALA A 564 -33.80 -28.52 -19.45
CA ALA A 564 -34.92 -29.46 -19.49
C ALA A 564 -35.08 -30.04 -18.09
#